data_AF-A0A6G4CLF0-F1
#
_entry.id   AF-A0A6G4CLF0-F1
#
_cell.length_a   1.000
_cell.length_b   1.000
_cell.length_c   1.000
_cell.angle_alpha   90.00
_cell.angle_beta   90.00
_cell.angle_gamma   90.00
#
_symmetry.space_group_name_H-M   'P 1'
#
loop_
_entity.id
_entity.type
_entity.pdbx_description
1 polymer ?
#
loop_
_entity_poly.entity_id
_entity_poly.type
_entity_poly.pdbx_seq_one_letter_code
_entity_poly.pdbx_strand_id
1 'polypeptide(L)'
;MCGCTKYELVGEVESTVTNKEYIKSSVTMIPMTISNGKTITTTMRPQINPEEYNIKLKYKNITTTINNKEVYESVETGDKLKVNYYITSNKKKEKIEWGGK
;
A
#
# COMPACT_ATOMS: atom_id res chain seq x y z
N MET A 1 -16.30 1.53 24.71
CA MET A 1 -15.34 2.54 24.25
C MET A 1 -14.70 2.04 22.97
N CYS A 2 -15.09 2.55 21.80
CA CYS A 2 -14.47 2.21 20.53
C CYS A 2 -13.04 2.78 20.53
N GLY A 3 -12.05 1.93 20.77
CA GLY A 3 -10.65 2.31 20.89
C GLY A 3 -10.04 2.63 19.52
N CYS A 4 -10.30 3.82 18.98
CA CYS A 4 -9.50 4.35 17.89
C CYS A 4 -8.06 4.48 18.39
N THR A 5 -7.17 3.66 17.85
CA THR A 5 -5.73 3.76 18.14
C THR A 5 -5.23 5.05 17.51
N LYS A 6 -4.99 6.09 18.31
CA LYS A 6 -4.46 7.38 17.85
C LYS A 6 -2.95 7.26 17.66
N TYR A 7 -2.49 7.64 16.47
CA TYR A 7 -1.08 7.77 16.12
C TYR A 7 -0.70 9.26 16.15
N GLU A 8 0.47 9.56 16.68
CA GLU A 8 1.04 10.90 16.76
C GLU A 8 2.29 10.96 15.88
N LEU A 9 2.41 12.02 15.08
CA LEU A 9 3.60 12.26 14.26
C LEU A 9 4.77 12.57 15.19
N VAL A 10 5.81 11.76 15.11
CA VAL A 10 7.07 12.00 15.85
C VAL A 10 8.01 12.87 15.04
N GLY A 11 8.08 12.64 13.72
CA GLY A 11 8.92 13.39 12.81
C GLY A 11 9.24 12.61 11.54
N GLU A 12 10.21 13.13 10.78
CA GLU A 12 10.71 12.51 9.55
C GLU A 12 11.95 11.65 9.84
N VAL A 13 12.01 10.46 9.26
CA VAL A 13 13.13 9.52 9.39
C VAL A 13 13.54 8.96 8.02
N GLU A 14 14.78 8.49 7.91
CA GLU A 14 15.24 7.78 6.72
C GLU A 14 14.87 6.30 6.79
N SER A 15 14.12 5.83 5.79
CA SER A 15 13.83 4.42 5.55
C SER A 15 14.67 3.88 4.40
N THR A 16 14.98 2.60 4.41
CA THR A 16 15.72 1.92 3.34
C THR A 16 14.76 1.25 2.37
N VAL A 17 14.98 1.42 1.06
CA VAL A 17 14.32 0.65 0.01
C VAL A 17 14.84 -0.78 0.08
N THR A 18 13.97 -1.72 0.40
CA THR A 18 14.32 -3.14 0.57
C THR A 18 13.89 -4.02 -0.58
N ASN A 19 12.91 -3.58 -1.36
CA ASN A 19 12.42 -4.29 -2.52
C ASN A 19 11.68 -3.33 -3.46
N LYS A 20 11.73 -3.63 -4.75
CA LYS A 20 10.95 -3.00 -5.81
C LYS A 20 10.22 -4.10 -6.58
N GLU A 21 8.92 -3.95 -6.77
CA GLU A 21 8.08 -4.88 -7.52
C GLU A 21 7.20 -4.09 -8.50
N TYR A 22 7.24 -4.49 -9.77
CA TYR A 22 6.35 -3.95 -10.80
C TYR A 22 5.29 -5.00 -11.15
N ILE A 23 4.02 -4.61 -11.04
CA ILE A 23 2.89 -5.44 -11.43
C ILE A 23 2.29 -4.83 -12.68
N LYS A 24 2.36 -5.57 -13.80
CA LYS A 24 1.79 -5.14 -15.07
C LYS A 24 0.26 -5.08 -14.96
N SER A 25 -0.34 -4.07 -15.60
CA SER A 25 -1.78 -3.99 -15.75
C SER A 25 -2.36 -5.27 -16.38
N SER A 26 -3.52 -5.68 -15.90
CA SER A 26 -4.19 -6.90 -16.36
C SER A 26 -5.70 -6.76 -16.32
N VAL A 27 -6.39 -7.58 -17.10
CA VAL A 27 -7.85 -7.71 -17.05
C VAL A 27 -8.20 -9.08 -16.51
N THR A 28 -8.95 -9.12 -15.42
CA THR A 28 -9.49 -10.35 -14.84
C THR A 28 -10.97 -10.43 -15.13
N MET A 29 -11.48 -11.63 -15.41
CA MET A 29 -12.91 -11.85 -15.61
C MET A 29 -13.52 -12.30 -14.28
N ILE A 30 -14.39 -11.48 -13.69
CA ILE A 30 -15.08 -11.82 -12.44
C ILE A 30 -16.52 -12.28 -12.73
N PRO A 31 -16.98 -13.37 -12.10
CA PRO A 31 -18.37 -13.81 -12.23
C PRO A 31 -19.28 -12.85 -11.44
N MET A 32 -20.32 -12.37 -12.10
CA MET A 32 -21.41 -11.64 -11.46
C MET A 32 -22.70 -12.44 -11.63
N THR A 33 -23.24 -12.87 -10.49
CA THR A 33 -24.53 -13.54 -10.44
C THR A 33 -25.63 -12.51 -10.25
N ILE A 34 -26.60 -12.51 -11.16
CA ILE A 34 -27.79 -11.66 -11.07
C ILE A 34 -28.98 -12.61 -10.96
N SER A 35 -29.79 -12.43 -9.92
CA SER A 35 -31.04 -13.18 -9.71
C SER A 35 -32.21 -12.22 -9.75
N ASN A 36 -33.24 -12.56 -10.52
CA ASN A 36 -34.51 -11.83 -10.56
C ASN A 36 -35.66 -12.60 -9.88
N GLY A 37 -35.33 -13.56 -9.00
CA GLY A 37 -36.30 -14.35 -8.24
C GLY A 37 -36.90 -15.56 -8.97
N LYS A 38 -36.76 -15.67 -10.30
CA LYS A 38 -37.13 -16.86 -11.08
C LYS A 38 -35.95 -17.46 -11.87
N THR A 39 -35.01 -16.63 -12.26
CA THR A 39 -33.85 -17.02 -13.06
C THR A 39 -32.59 -16.49 -12.40
N ILE A 40 -31.58 -17.37 -12.32
CA ILE A 40 -30.23 -17.01 -11.92
C ILE A 40 -29.39 -16.99 -13.19
N THR A 41 -28.82 -15.82 -13.51
CA THR A 41 -27.91 -15.67 -14.63
C THR A 41 -26.52 -15.32 -14.11
N THR A 42 -25.54 -16.13 -14.47
CA THR A 42 -24.13 -15.83 -14.23
C THR A 42 -23.55 -15.20 -15.48
N THR A 43 -23.01 -13.99 -15.34
CA THR A 43 -22.30 -13.29 -16.44
C THR A 43 -20.86 -13.04 -16.03
N MET A 44 -19.95 -13.01 -16.99
CA MET A 44 -18.55 -12.63 -16.74
C MET A 44 -18.40 -11.14 -17.03
N ARG A 45 -17.86 -10.38 -16.07
CA ARG A 45 -17.53 -8.96 -16.25
C ARG A 45 -16.02 -8.75 -16.22
N PRO A 46 -15.44 -7.95 -17.13
CA PRO A 46 -14.05 -7.58 -17.04
C PRO A 46 -13.84 -6.64 -15.85
N GLN A 47 -12.79 -6.91 -15.07
CA GLN A 47 -12.25 -6.03 -14.06
C GLN A 47 -10.84 -5.62 -14.51
N ILE A 48 -10.61 -4.31 -14.62
CA ILE A 48 -9.31 -3.76 -14.95
C ILE A 48 -8.52 -3.62 -13.65
N ASN A 49 -7.35 -4.27 -13.61
CA ASN A 49 -6.37 -4.07 -12.55
C ASN A 49 -5.28 -3.14 -13.11
N PRO A 50 -5.13 -1.92 -12.57
CA PRO A 50 -4.12 -0.98 -13.04
C PRO A 50 -2.70 -1.52 -12.77
N GLU A 51 -1.71 -0.93 -13.44
CA GLU A 51 -0.31 -1.22 -13.13
C GLU A 51 0.06 -0.71 -11.73
N GLU A 52 0.97 -1.41 -11.06
CA GLU A 52 1.46 -1.02 -9.74
C GLU A 52 2.99 -0.96 -9.72
N TYR A 53 3.52 0.09 -9.10
CA TYR A 53 4.95 0.36 -8.93
C TYR A 53 5.27 0.32 -7.44
N ASN A 54 5.32 -0.90 -6.90
CA ASN A 54 5.42 -1.15 -5.47
C ASN A 54 6.86 -1.03 -4.98
N ILE A 55 7.06 -0.27 -3.91
CA ILE A 55 8.36 0.00 -3.30
C ILE A 55 8.25 -0.28 -1.81
N LYS A 56 9.01 -1.26 -1.32
CA LYS A 56 9.00 -1.67 0.08
C LYS A 56 10.05 -0.91 0.87
N LEU A 57 9.61 -0.10 1.81
CA LEU A 57 10.45 0.70 2.69
C LEU A 57 10.56 0.06 4.07
N LYS A 58 11.75 0.12 4.68
CA LYS A 58 12.00 -0.38 6.02
C LYS A 58 12.68 0.66 6.89
N TYR A 59 12.14 0.86 8.09
CA TYR A 59 12.78 1.62 9.16
C TYR A 59 12.71 0.78 10.43
N LYS A 60 13.86 0.43 11.02
CA LYS A 60 13.95 -0.55 12.13
C LYS A 60 13.22 -1.85 11.77
N ASN A 61 12.21 -2.24 12.56
CA ASN A 61 11.39 -3.43 12.35
C ASN A 61 10.05 -3.13 11.66
N ILE A 62 9.85 -1.90 11.19
CA ILE A 62 8.62 -1.43 10.54
C ILE A 62 8.84 -1.47 9.03
N THR A 63 7.87 -2.02 8.31
CA THR A 63 7.86 -2.00 6.85
C THR A 63 6.58 -1.34 6.35
N THR A 64 6.69 -0.59 5.27
CA THR A 64 5.54 -0.09 4.51
C THR A 64 5.78 -0.30 3.01
N THR A 65 4.72 -0.32 2.22
CA THR A 65 4.80 -0.37 0.76
C THR A 65 4.11 0.85 0.20
N ILE A 66 4.77 1.52 -0.75
CA ILE A 66 4.18 2.62 -1.52
C ILE A 66 4.04 2.20 -2.97
N ASN A 67 2.96 2.62 -3.62
CA ASN A 67 2.77 2.48 -5.05
C ASN A 67 2.96 3.86 -5.69
N ASN A 68 4.14 4.11 -6.26
CA ASN A 68 4.46 5.38 -6.91
C ASN A 68 5.49 5.16 -8.02
N LYS A 69 5.08 5.46 -9.27
CA LYS A 69 5.91 5.27 -10.46
C LYS A 69 7.19 6.11 -10.46
N GLU A 70 7.07 7.40 -10.16
CA GLU A 70 8.20 8.33 -10.20
C GLU A 70 9.27 7.94 -9.18
N VAL A 71 8.84 7.62 -7.96
CA VAL A 71 9.76 7.13 -6.92
C VAL A 71 10.38 5.82 -7.36
N TYR A 72 9.59 4.88 -7.89
CA TYR A 72 10.07 3.57 -8.34
C TYR A 72 11.15 3.68 -9.40
N GLU A 73 10.99 4.60 -10.35
CA GLU A 73 11.96 4.84 -11.42
C GLU A 73 13.21 5.58 -10.92
N SER A 74 13.10 6.32 -9.81
CA SER A 74 14.20 7.16 -9.27
C SER A 74 15.08 6.51 -8.19
N VAL A 75 14.67 5.38 -7.62
CA VAL A 75 15.38 4.73 -6.50
C VAL A 75 15.77 3.29 -6.81
N GLU A 76 16.80 2.80 -6.16
CA GLU A 76 17.23 1.41 -6.19
C GLU A 76 17.13 0.73 -4.80
N THR A 77 17.19 -0.59 -4.79
CA THR A 77 17.26 -1.34 -3.51
C THR A 77 18.54 -0.96 -2.78
N GLY A 78 18.41 -0.57 -1.52
CA GLY A 78 19.49 -0.03 -0.68
C GLY A 78 19.42 1.49 -0.51
N ASP A 79 18.71 2.20 -1.40
CA ASP A 79 18.56 3.66 -1.28
C ASP A 79 17.77 4.06 -0.05
N LYS A 80 17.92 5.32 0.34
CA LYS A 80 17.22 5.89 1.48
C LYS A 80 16.15 6.88 1.04
N LEU A 81 14.97 6.76 1.63
CA LEU A 81 13.84 7.65 1.43
C LEU A 81 13.32 8.19 2.76
N LYS A 82 13.06 9.49 2.79
CA LYS A 82 12.43 10.18 3.92
C LYS A 82 10.96 9.77 4.05
N VAL A 83 10.57 9.38 5.26
CA VAL A 83 9.21 8.97 5.62
C VAL A 83 8.80 9.58 6.94
N ASN A 84 7.51 9.80 7.12
CA ASN A 84 6.92 10.23 8.38
C ASN A 84 6.83 9.04 9.34
N TYR A 85 7.35 9.18 10.55
CA TYR A 85 7.30 8.19 11.60
C TYR A 85 6.25 8.56 12.64
N TYR A 86 5.39 7.60 12.95
CA TYR A 86 4.31 7.77 13.90
C TYR A 86 4.37 6.72 14.99
N ILE A 87 3.96 7.12 16.20
CA ILE A 87 3.86 6.25 17.35
C ILE A 87 2.52 6.46 18.06
N THR A 88 1.99 5.43 18.70
CA THR A 88 0.82 5.58 19.56
C THR A 88 1.20 6.27 20.87
N SER A 89 0.26 6.97 21.52
CA SER A 89 0.53 7.69 22.77
C SER A 89 1.06 6.78 23.90
N ASN A 90 0.72 5.48 23.87
CA ASN A 90 1.24 4.47 24.80
C ASN A 90 2.53 3.77 24.34
N LYS A 91 3.13 4.21 23.22
CA LYS A 91 4.39 3.70 22.63
C LYS A 91 4.41 2.21 22.28
N LYS A 92 3.24 1.57 22.16
CA LYS A 92 3.13 0.13 21.86
C LYS A 92 3.12 -0.19 20.37
N LYS A 93 2.71 0.76 19.53
CA LYS A 93 2.63 0.56 18.08
C LYS A 93 3.30 1.71 17.36
N GLU A 94 3.97 1.36 16.28
CA GLU A 94 4.74 2.26 15.44
C GLU A 94 4.33 2.05 13.99
N LYS A 95 4.39 3.09 13.18
CA LYS A 95 4.25 2.98 11.71
C LYS A 95 5.10 4.03 11.02
N ILE A 96 5.41 3.78 9.76
CA ILE A 96 5.99 4.77 8.84
C ILE A 96 5.04 4.96 7.66
N GLU A 97 4.92 6.19 7.20
CA GLU A 97 4.16 6.53 6.00
C GLU A 97 4.98 7.46 5.13
N TRP A 98 4.96 7.23 3.83
CA TRP A 98 5.61 8.15 2.90
C TRP A 98 4.75 9.40 2.76
N GLY A 99 5.34 10.56 3.03
CA GLY A 99 4.63 11.83 3.01
C GLY A 99 4.29 12.34 1.62
N GLY A 100 5.04 11.89 0.60
CA GLY A 100 4.96 12.43 -0.75
C GLY A 100 5.33 13.91 -0.82
N LYS A 101 5.99 14.32 -1.90
CA LYS A 101 5.96 15.71 -2.38
C LYS A 101 5.61 15.65 -3.85
#